data_AF-A0A5S9YBH0-F1
#
_entry.id   AF-A0A5S9YBH0-F1
#
_cell.length_a   1.000
_cell.length_b   1.000
_cell.length_c   1.000
_cell.angle_alpha   90.00
_cell.angle_beta   90.00
_cell.angle_gamma   90.00
#
_symmetry.space_group_name_H-M   'P 1'
#
loop_
_entity.id
_entity.type
_entity.pdbx_description
1 polymer ?
#
loop_
_entity_poly.entity_id
_entity_poly.type
_entity_poly.pdbx_seq_one_letter_code
_entity_poly.pdbx_strand_id
1 'polypeptide(L)'
;MISYLGYDPVEKQYKVLTWFDGFEEYQVLTLGIGEPSWRNIKCCRPHLHYPLYKGICINGVLYYVGTVTGLLKDFMVVCFDVKYENFRFVEEGLETFIRKVMEP
;
A
#
# COMPACT_ATOMS: atom_id res chain seq x y z
N MET A 1 9.56 9.76 2.18
CA MET A 1 8.10 9.67 2.32
C MET A 1 7.55 9.08 1.04
N ILE A 2 6.87 7.94 1.14
CA ILE A 2 6.22 7.29 0.00
C ILE A 2 4.72 7.32 0.25
N SER A 3 3.96 7.69 -0.79
CA SER A 3 2.52 7.82 -0.70
C SER A 3 1.83 7.14 -1.87
N TYR A 4 0.70 6.49 -1.60
CA TYR A 4 -0.15 5.85 -2.60
C TYR A 4 -1.59 6.30 -2.46
N LEU A 5 -2.25 6.45 -3.60
CA LEU A 5 -3.66 6.77 -3.67
C LEU A 5 -4.47 5.47 -3.83
N GLY A 6 -5.41 5.26 -2.92
CA GLY A 6 -6.43 4.22 -2.99
C GLY A 6 -7.82 4.83 -3.17
N TYR A 7 -8.73 4.07 -3.77
CA TYR A 7 -10.14 4.43 -3.89
C TYR A 7 -11.00 3.32 -3.30
N ASP A 8 -11.87 3.66 -2.36
CA ASP A 8 -12.90 2.77 -1.84
C ASP A 8 -14.17 2.90 -2.70
N PRO A 9 -14.54 1.88 -3.50
CA PRO A 9 -15.72 1.93 -4.35
C PRO A 9 -17.05 1.85 -3.58
N VAL A 10 -17.04 1.40 -2.32
CA VAL A 10 -18.24 1.27 -1.50
C VAL A 10 -18.64 2.62 -0.91
N GLU A 11 -17.71 3.28 -0.22
CA GLU A 11 -17.95 4.61 0.39
C GLU A 11 -17.65 5.76 -0.56
N LYS A 12 -17.16 5.46 -1.78
CA LYS A 12 -16.85 6.42 -2.85
C LYS A 12 -15.87 7.52 -2.43
N GLN A 13 -14.85 7.13 -1.67
CA GLN A 13 -13.85 8.03 -1.11
C GLN A 13 -12.44 7.65 -1.56
N TYR A 14 -11.58 8.67 -1.69
CA TYR A 14 -10.16 8.46 -1.91
C TYR A 14 -9.43 8.47 -0.58
N LYS A 15 -8.41 7.62 -0.44
CA LYS A 15 -7.51 7.63 0.71
C LYS A 15 -6.06 7.65 0.25
N VAL A 16 -5.21 8.34 0.98
CA VAL A 16 -3.75 8.33 0.78
C VAL A 16 -3.13 7.52 1.91
N LEU A 17 -2.49 6.41 1.56
CA LEU A 17 -1.61 5.67 2.46
C LEU A 17 -0.20 6.26 2.34
N THR A 18 0.44 6.62 3.45
CA THR A 18 1.81 7.14 3.46
C THR A 18 2.63 6.58 4.61
N TRP A 19 3.95 6.53 4.43
CA TRP A 19 4.90 6.22 5.51
C TRP A 19 6.30 6.77 5.18
N PHE A 20 7.17 6.71 6.18
CA PHE A 20 8.59 7.03 6.07
C PHE A 20 9.40 5.74 6.20
N ASP A 21 10.22 5.43 5.20
CA ASP A 21 11.14 4.29 5.31
C ASP A 21 12.03 4.45 6.54
N GLY A 22 12.11 3.39 7.36
CA GLY A 22 12.80 3.40 8.65
C GLY A 22 11.94 3.77 9.86
N PHE A 23 10.67 4.13 9.65
CA PHE A 23 9.69 4.29 10.73
C PHE A 23 8.58 3.23 10.60
N GLU A 24 8.16 2.66 11.73
CA GLU A 24 7.08 1.66 11.79
C GLU A 24 5.67 2.29 11.73
N GLU A 25 5.58 3.58 11.43
CA GLU A 25 4.34 4.35 11.44
C GLU A 25 3.80 4.57 10.03
N TYR A 26 2.66 3.96 9.77
CA TYR A 26 1.86 4.19 8.57
C TYR A 26 0.78 5.22 8.89
N GLN A 27 0.45 6.07 7.93
CA GLN A 27 -0.60 7.06 8.08
C GLN A 27 -1.58 6.98 6.93
N VAL A 28 -2.85 7.24 7.23
CA VAL A 28 -3.90 7.34 6.23
C VAL A 28 -4.53 8.72 6.30
N LEU A 29 -4.70 9.32 5.13
CA LEU A 29 -5.53 10.51 4.92
C LEU A 29 -6.75 10.11 4.11
N THR A 30 -7.95 10.46 4.57
CA THR A 30 -9.15 10.35 3.74
C THR A 30 -9.41 11.69 3.05
N LEU A 31 -9.54 11.68 1.73
CA LEU A 31 -9.82 12.85 0.92
C LEU A 31 -11.33 12.99 0.74
N GLY A 32 -11.88 14.17 1.04
CA GLY A 32 -13.32 14.42 0.99
C GLY A 32 -13.68 15.85 1.38
N ILE A 33 -14.95 16.07 1.70
CA ILE A 33 -15.47 17.38 2.10
C ILE A 33 -15.26 17.54 3.61
N GLY A 34 -14.33 18.40 4.00
CA GLY A 34 -13.94 18.68 5.38
C GLY A 34 -12.44 18.96 5.49
N GLU A 35 -11.95 19.17 6.71
CA GLU A 35 -10.51 19.32 6.95
C GLU A 35 -9.81 17.95 6.88
N PRO A 36 -8.83 17.78 5.98
CA PRO A 36 -8.08 16.54 5.89
C PRO A 36 -7.26 16.33 7.17
N SER A 37 -7.40 15.17 7.82
CA SER A 37 -6.58 14.79 8.98
C SER A 37 -5.87 13.47 8.75
N TRP A 38 -4.57 13.45 9.04
CA TRP A 38 -3.76 12.24 9.02
C TRP A 38 -4.04 11.42 10.28
N ARG A 39 -4.24 10.11 10.11
CA ARG A 39 -4.38 9.17 11.21
C ARG A 39 -3.30 8.11 11.13
N ASN A 40 -2.62 7.87 12.26
CA ASN A 40 -1.70 6.75 12.38
C ASN A 40 -2.49 5.43 12.36
N ILE A 41 -1.99 4.47 11.60
CA ILE A 41 -2.48 3.10 11.55
C ILE A 41 -1.32 2.13 11.82
N LYS A 42 -1.66 0.93 12.27
CA LYS A 42 -0.66 -0.11 12.53
C LYS A 42 -0.62 -1.08 11.37
N CYS A 43 0.60 -1.47 11.00
CA CYS A 43 0.84 -2.59 10.11
C CYS A 43 1.35 -3.76 10.94
N CYS A 44 0.77 -4.96 10.77
CA CYS A 44 1.23 -6.14 11.50
C CYS A 44 2.59 -6.66 11.02
N ARG A 45 3.07 -6.20 9.86
CA ARG A 45 4.37 -6.56 9.30
C ARG A 45 5.01 -5.33 8.66
N PRO A 46 5.77 -4.53 9.44
CA PRO A 46 6.53 -3.41 8.92
C PRO A 46 7.40 -3.83 7.73
N HIS A 47 7.41 -3.01 6.69
CA HIS A 47 8.12 -3.30 5.45
C HIS A 47 8.56 -2.01 4.78
N LEU A 48 9.61 -2.12 3.99
CA LEU A 48 10.15 -1.06 3.15
C LEU A 48 9.46 -1.05 1.80
N HIS A 49 9.32 0.13 1.23
CA HIS A 49 8.91 0.28 -0.16
C HIS A 49 9.99 -0.21 -1.12
N TYR A 50 9.58 -0.80 -2.24
CA TYR A 50 10.47 -0.99 -3.38
C TYR A 50 10.18 0.00 -4.51
N PRO A 51 11.07 1.00 -4.75
CA PRO A 51 10.77 2.14 -5.62
C PRO A 51 10.70 1.85 -7.11
N LEU A 52 11.01 0.63 -7.56
CA LEU A 52 10.94 0.28 -8.98
C LEU A 52 9.51 0.20 -9.50
N TYR A 53 8.52 -0.09 -8.64
CA TYR A 53 7.15 -0.30 -9.06
C TYR A 53 6.19 0.67 -8.38
N LYS A 54 5.24 1.21 -9.16
CA LYS A 54 4.17 2.05 -8.62
C LYS A 54 3.09 1.17 -7.99
N GLY A 55 2.42 1.70 -6.96
CA GLY A 55 1.21 1.08 -6.42
C GLY A 55 0.04 1.22 -7.38
N ILE A 56 -0.84 0.22 -7.42
CA ILE A 56 -2.06 0.18 -8.24
C ILE A 56 -3.27 -0.14 -7.36
N CYS A 57 -4.36 0.60 -7.53
CA CYS A 57 -5.60 0.35 -6.80
C CYS A 57 -6.62 -0.36 -7.71
N ILE A 58 -7.02 -1.58 -7.34
CA ILE A 58 -7.96 -2.42 -8.10
C ILE A 58 -9.07 -2.87 -7.15
N ASN A 59 -10.33 -2.57 -7.50
CA ASN A 59 -11.52 -3.00 -6.75
C ASN A 59 -11.48 -2.72 -5.24
N GLY A 60 -11.01 -1.54 -4.83
CA GLY A 60 -10.94 -1.18 -3.40
C GLY A 60 -9.70 -1.69 -2.65
N VAL A 61 -8.79 -2.38 -3.34
CA VAL A 61 -7.54 -2.86 -2.76
C VAL A 61 -6.37 -2.19 -3.46
N LEU A 62 -5.51 -1.53 -2.69
CA LEU A 62 -4.25 -0.96 -3.15
C LEU A 62 -3.17 -2.05 -3.07
N TYR A 63 -2.52 -2.33 -4.20
CA TYR A 63 -1.44 -3.29 -4.34
C TYR A 63 -0.13 -2.54 -4.60
N TYR A 64 0.94 -2.95 -3.92
CA TYR A 64 2.29 -2.44 -4.17
C TYR A 64 3.34 -3.47 -3.75
N VAL A 65 4.60 -3.26 -4.12
CA VAL A 65 5.69 -4.16 -3.73
C VAL A 65 6.42 -3.61 -2.52
N GLY A 66 6.58 -4.48 -1.52
CA GLY A 66 7.35 -4.21 -0.32
C GLY A 66 8.39 -5.30 -0.06
N THR A 67 9.33 -5.02 0.84
CA THR A 67 10.37 -5.95 1.29
C THR A 67 10.61 -5.76 2.78
N VAL A 68 10.87 -6.84 3.52
CA VAL A 68 11.14 -6.74 4.97
C VAL A 68 12.56 -6.26 5.23
N THR A 69 13.53 -6.76 4.46
CA THR A 69 14.98 -6.56 4.72
C THR A 69 15.68 -5.71 3.66
N GLY A 70 15.02 -5.43 2.53
CA GLY A 70 15.67 -4.85 1.36
C GLY A 70 16.37 -5.87 0.45
N LEU A 71 16.39 -7.16 0.82
CA LEU A 71 17.01 -8.21 0.02
C LEU A 71 16.06 -8.70 -1.08
N LEU A 72 16.63 -9.06 -2.23
CA LEU A 72 15.87 -9.46 -3.43
C LEU A 72 14.97 -10.69 -3.22
N LYS A 73 15.28 -11.53 -2.23
CA LYS A 73 14.54 -12.76 -1.92
C LYS A 73 13.35 -12.54 -0.99
N ASP A 74 13.22 -11.35 -0.39
CA ASP A 74 12.25 -11.07 0.67
C ASP A 74 11.15 -10.09 0.19
N PHE A 75 10.92 -10.01 -1.12
CA PHE A 75 9.86 -9.20 -1.69
C PHE A 75 8.49 -9.87 -1.55
N MET A 76 7.47 -9.03 -1.41
CA MET A 76 6.08 -9.43 -1.33
C MET A 76 5.18 -8.39 -1.99
N VAL A 77 4.02 -8.84 -2.45
CA VAL A 77 2.93 -7.93 -2.79
C VAL A 77 2.21 -7.58 -1.50
N VAL A 78 2.15 -6.29 -1.20
CA VAL A 78 1.37 -5.75 -0.09
C VAL A 78 0.01 -5.35 -0.64
N CYS A 79 -1.04 -5.84 0.02
CA CYS A 79 -2.43 -5.56 -0.30
C CYS A 79 -3.02 -4.74 0.84
N PHE A 80 -3.34 -3.48 0.59
CA PHE A 80 -3.99 -2.60 1.54
C PHE A 80 -5.47 -2.45 1.18
N ASP A 81 -6.36 -2.92 2.06
CA ASP A 81 -7.80 -2.71 1.91
C ASP A 81 -8.14 -1.25 2.23
N VAL A 82 -8.60 -0.51 1.23
CA VAL A 82 -8.81 0.94 1.37
C VAL A 82 -9.95 1.24 2.34
N LYS A 83 -10.98 0.40 2.36
CA LYS A 83 -12.14 0.61 3.23
C LYS A 83 -11.77 0.32 4.68
N TYR A 84 -11.24 -0.88 4.93
CA TYR A 84 -10.97 -1.36 6.29
C TYR A 84 -9.62 -0.93 6.85
N GLU A 85 -8.77 -0.30 6.03
CA GLU A 85 -7.44 0.19 6.39
C GLU A 85 -6.53 -0.89 6.99
N ASN A 86 -6.58 -2.09 6.41
CA ASN A 86 -5.82 -3.24 6.87
C ASN A 86 -4.87 -3.76 5.79
N PHE A 87 -3.84 -4.48 6.24
CA PHE A 87 -2.78 -5.02 5.39
C PHE A 87 -2.90 -6.53 5.27
N ARG A 88 -2.63 -7.03 4.06
CA ARG A 88 -2.39 -8.44 3.74
C ARG A 88 -1.13 -8.53 2.89
N PHE A 89 -0.49 -9.70 2.88
CA PHE A 89 0.79 -9.92 2.23
C PHE A 89 0.72 -11.19 1.40
N VAL A 90 1.25 -11.13 0.18
CA VAL A 90 1.34 -12.27 -0.73
C VAL A 90 2.79 -12.43 -1.16
N GLU A 91 3.40 -13.55 -0.77
CA GLU A 91 4.81 -13.86 -1.06
C GLU A 91 4.94 -14.67 -2.36
N GLU A 92 3.98 -15.56 -2.63
CA GLU A 92 3.98 -16.38 -3.84
C GLU A 92 3.48 -15.60 -5.07
N GLY A 93 4.04 -15.91 -6.24
CA GLY A 93 3.57 -15.34 -7.50
C GLY A 93 3.95 -13.87 -7.73
N LEU A 94 4.86 -13.30 -6.94
CA LEU A 94 5.36 -11.93 -7.09
C LEU A 94 5.81 -11.62 -8.51
N GLU A 95 6.67 -12.45 -9.11
CA GLU A 95 7.16 -12.25 -10.48
C GLU A 95 6.00 -12.22 -11.49
N THR A 96 5.01 -13.09 -11.29
CA THR A 96 3.82 -13.14 -12.15
C THR A 96 2.96 -11.90 -11.97
N PHE A 97 2.79 -11.41 -10.74
CA PHE A 97 2.07 -10.18 -10.44
C PHE A 97 2.74 -8.96 -11.07
N ILE A 98 4.06 -8.81 -10.88
CA ILE A 98 4.85 -7.73 -11.48
C ILE A 98 4.65 -7.73 -13.00
N ARG A 99 4.91 -8.87 -13.66
CA ARG A 99 4.84 -8.99 -15.12
C ARG A 99 3.44 -8.78 -15.70
N LYS A 100 2.39 -9.22 -15.01
CA LYS A 100 1.01 -9.18 -15.54
C LYS A 100 0.22 -7.94 -15.14
N VAL A 101 0.61 -7.26 -14.06
CA VAL A 101 -0.21 -6.22 -13.44
C VAL A 101 0.53 -4.88 -13.33
N MET A 102 1.83 -4.91 -13.01
CA MET A 102 2.58 -3.68 -12.72
C MET A 102 3.52 -3.23 -13.85
N GLU A 103 3.87 -4.12 -14.77
CA GLU A 103 4.52 -3.76 -16.03
C GLU A 103 3.48 -3.28 -17.06
N PRO A 104 3.80 -2.25 -17.87
CA PRO A 104 2.89 -1.69 -18.88
C PRO A 104 2.63 -2.62 -20.07
#